data_AF-A0A4P9ZRL8-F1
#
_entry.id   AF-A0A4P9ZRL8-F1
#
_cell.length_a   1.000
_cell.length_b   1.000
_cell.length_c   1.000
_cell.angle_alpha   90.00
_cell.angle_beta   90.00
_cell.angle_gamma   90.00
#
_symmetry.space_group_name_H-M   'P 1'
#
loop_
_entity.id
_entity.type
_entity.pdbx_description
1 polymer ?
#
loop_
_entity_poly.entity_id
_entity_poly.type
_entity_poly.pdbx_seq_one_letter_code
_entity_poly.pdbx_strand_id
1 'polypeptide(L)'
;MESPDDSDSPFGVREYLQGQVSQNPTLVSKLVSLPSGVDQNVWVYEHTRQICIELNYFLGYLHAECTLESCPEMIVGEWRFLCAGHRPPRQCPALHYTVHTLDCAIETLADVRQFPHLIEIPEPSVRALRDIARRFDRIFAHCYSNHRQTFQSFENHYHTYARFSLLIQHYNLVDEGSITMPELARRYSMA
;
A
#
# COMPACT_ATOMS: atom_id res chain seq x y z
N MET A 1 8.77 -24.95 -2.12
CA MET A 1 8.08 -23.94 -2.93
C MET A 1 9.16 -23.27 -3.74
N GLU A 2 9.20 -23.57 -5.02
CA GLU A 2 10.28 -23.20 -5.93
C GLU A 2 10.43 -21.67 -5.96
N SER A 3 11.68 -21.21 -5.99
CA SER A 3 12.02 -19.86 -6.41
C SER A 3 11.37 -19.59 -7.77
N PRO A 4 11.06 -18.33 -8.12
CA PRO A 4 10.60 -18.02 -9.47
C PRO A 4 11.68 -18.48 -10.47
N ASP A 5 11.49 -19.64 -11.08
CA ASP A 5 12.47 -20.31 -11.97
C ASP A 5 12.45 -19.73 -13.40
N ASP A 6 11.78 -18.59 -13.57
CA ASP A 6 11.74 -17.75 -14.77
C ASP A 6 11.89 -16.27 -14.35
N SER A 7 13.06 -15.91 -13.81
CA SER A 7 13.39 -14.53 -13.39
C SER A 7 13.31 -13.50 -14.53
N ASP A 8 13.18 -13.93 -15.78
CA ASP A 8 13.03 -13.07 -16.96
C ASP A 8 11.56 -12.75 -17.31
N SER A 9 10.57 -13.35 -16.64
CA SER A 9 9.15 -13.07 -16.90
C SER A 9 8.53 -12.17 -15.81
N PRO A 10 8.09 -10.95 -16.15
CA PRO A 10 7.38 -10.06 -15.22
C PRO A 10 6.13 -10.67 -14.59
N PHE A 11 5.52 -11.64 -15.27
CA PHE A 11 4.33 -12.34 -14.79
C PHE A 11 4.67 -13.30 -13.65
N GLY A 12 5.88 -13.90 -13.67
CA GLY A 12 6.32 -14.85 -12.64
C GLY A 12 6.46 -14.19 -11.27
N VAL A 13 6.98 -12.96 -11.19
CA VAL A 13 7.14 -12.23 -9.92
C VAL A 13 5.78 -11.90 -9.29
N ARG A 14 4.82 -11.46 -10.11
CA ARG A 14 3.45 -11.15 -9.67
C ARG A 14 2.75 -12.39 -9.13
N GLU A 15 2.72 -13.47 -9.92
CA GLU A 15 2.05 -14.71 -9.54
C GLU A 15 2.69 -15.34 -8.31
N TYR A 16 4.02 -15.29 -8.22
CA TYR A 16 4.76 -15.73 -7.04
C TYR A 16 4.31 -14.97 -5.78
N LEU A 17 4.28 -13.64 -5.82
CA LEU A 17 3.83 -12.81 -4.70
C LEU A 17 2.38 -13.12 -4.32
N GLN A 18 1.48 -13.16 -5.31
CA GLN A 18 0.06 -13.41 -5.08
C GLN A 18 -0.19 -14.79 -4.45
N GLY A 19 0.50 -15.82 -4.95
CA GLY A 19 0.46 -17.16 -4.35
C GLY A 19 0.95 -17.17 -2.92
N GLN A 20 2.04 -16.46 -2.64
CA GLN A 20 2.63 -16.32 -1.30
C GLN A 20 1.66 -15.67 -0.30
N VAL A 21 1.08 -14.54 -0.72
CA VAL A 21 0.12 -13.76 0.07
C VAL A 21 -1.15 -14.55 0.35
N SER A 22 -1.66 -15.26 -0.66
CA SER A 22 -2.87 -16.07 -0.52
C SER A 22 -2.67 -17.28 0.39
N GLN A 23 -1.52 -17.95 0.31
CA GLN A 23 -1.28 -19.16 1.08
C GLN A 23 -0.81 -18.90 2.52
N ASN A 24 0.02 -17.87 2.73
CA ASN A 24 0.67 -17.62 4.02
C ASN A 24 0.73 -16.11 4.34
N PRO A 25 -0.41 -15.41 4.47
CA PRO A 25 -0.44 -13.95 4.68
C PRO A 25 0.24 -13.53 5.99
N THR A 26 0.28 -14.42 6.99
CA THR A 26 0.90 -14.19 8.30
C THR A 26 2.43 -14.14 8.26
N LEU A 27 3.09 -14.73 7.26
CA LEU A 27 4.55 -14.81 7.17
C LEU A 27 5.16 -13.52 6.61
N VAL A 28 4.80 -12.39 7.20
CA VAL A 28 5.09 -11.04 6.70
C VAL A 28 6.59 -10.82 6.44
N SER A 29 7.47 -11.22 7.36
CA SER A 29 8.92 -11.07 7.19
C SER A 29 9.46 -11.86 5.99
N LYS A 30 8.87 -13.03 5.70
CA LYS A 30 9.21 -13.81 4.50
C LYS A 30 8.66 -13.17 3.24
N LEU A 31 7.44 -12.61 3.30
CA LEU A 31 6.77 -11.95 2.17
C LEU A 31 7.47 -10.67 1.72
N VAL A 32 8.12 -9.92 2.62
CA VAL A 32 8.85 -8.71 2.22
C VAL A 32 10.25 -9.01 1.69
N SER A 33 10.84 -10.14 2.08
CA SER A 33 12.19 -10.55 1.66
C SER A 33 12.28 -10.64 0.14
N LEU A 34 13.35 -10.07 -0.44
CA LEU A 34 13.58 -10.09 -1.88
C LEU A 34 13.86 -11.53 -2.36
N PRO A 35 13.07 -12.08 -3.31
CA PRO A 35 13.38 -13.37 -3.91
C PRO A 35 14.70 -13.32 -4.71
N SER A 36 15.42 -14.44 -4.74
CA SER A 36 16.67 -14.53 -5.51
C SER A 36 16.44 -14.23 -6.99
N GLY A 37 17.28 -13.39 -7.58
CA GLY A 37 17.24 -13.02 -9.00
C GLY A 37 16.17 -11.98 -9.37
N VAL A 38 15.40 -11.46 -8.41
CA VAL A 38 14.39 -10.42 -8.66
C VAL A 38 14.99 -9.03 -8.34
N ASP A 39 14.76 -8.06 -9.22
CA ASP A 39 15.12 -6.66 -8.94
C ASP A 39 14.28 -6.09 -7.78
N GLN A 40 14.94 -5.33 -6.91
CA GLN A 40 14.31 -4.76 -5.73
C GLN A 40 13.13 -3.84 -6.07
N ASN A 41 13.29 -2.99 -7.09
CA ASN A 41 12.25 -2.02 -7.42
C ASN A 41 11.07 -2.69 -8.13
N VAL A 42 11.32 -3.74 -8.93
CA VAL A 42 10.24 -4.61 -9.46
C VAL A 42 9.47 -5.27 -8.32
N TRP A 43 10.17 -5.76 -7.29
CA TRP A 43 9.52 -6.37 -6.13
C TRP A 43 8.62 -5.37 -5.38
N VAL A 44 9.12 -4.16 -5.12
CA VAL A 44 8.31 -3.09 -4.50
C VAL A 44 7.11 -2.69 -5.38
N TYR A 45 7.30 -2.64 -6.70
CA TYR A 45 6.23 -2.35 -7.65
C TYR A 45 5.10 -3.39 -7.59
N GLU A 46 5.42 -4.69 -7.63
CA GLU A 46 4.40 -5.74 -7.54
C GLU A 46 3.74 -5.79 -6.14
N HIS A 47 4.47 -5.53 -5.06
CA HIS A 47 3.87 -5.33 -3.74
C HIS A 47 2.88 -4.16 -3.71
N THR A 48 3.25 -3.04 -4.32
CA THR A 48 2.37 -1.85 -4.38
C THR A 48 1.08 -2.18 -5.12
N ARG A 49 1.16 -2.92 -6.24
CA ARG A 49 -0.02 -3.39 -7.00
C ARG A 49 -0.87 -4.37 -6.20
N GLN A 50 -0.25 -5.29 -5.48
CA GLN A 50 -0.98 -6.22 -4.60
C GLN A 50 -1.70 -5.48 -3.48
N ILE A 51 -1.09 -4.45 -2.89
CA ILE A 51 -1.72 -3.61 -1.86
C ILE A 51 -2.89 -2.82 -2.45
N CYS A 52 -2.83 -2.35 -3.71
CA CYS A 52 -4.00 -1.74 -4.36
C CYS A 52 -5.20 -2.70 -4.43
N ILE A 53 -4.96 -3.98 -4.74
CA ILE A 53 -6.01 -5.00 -4.80
C ILE A 53 -6.63 -5.19 -3.41
N GLU A 54 -5.80 -5.29 -2.37
CA GLU A 54 -6.27 -5.48 -1.00
C GLU A 54 -6.98 -4.24 -0.44
N LEU A 55 -6.49 -3.03 -0.75
CA LEU A 55 -7.19 -1.78 -0.39
C LEU A 55 -8.55 -1.66 -1.09
N ASN A 56 -8.69 -2.19 -2.30
CA ASN A 56 -10.00 -2.30 -2.96
C ASN A 56 -10.96 -3.22 -2.18
N TYR A 57 -10.47 -4.36 -1.67
CA TYR A 57 -11.28 -5.19 -0.78
C TYR A 57 -11.63 -4.44 0.50
N PHE A 58 -10.68 -3.71 1.07
CA PHE A 58 -10.88 -2.94 2.29
C PHE A 58 -11.93 -1.83 2.14
N LEU A 59 -12.04 -1.18 0.97
CA LEU A 59 -13.14 -0.25 0.68
C LEU A 59 -14.52 -0.91 0.87
N GLY A 60 -14.65 -2.18 0.53
CA GLY A 60 -15.86 -2.97 0.77
C GLY A 60 -16.19 -3.14 2.26
N TYR A 61 -15.19 -3.14 3.15
CA TYR A 61 -15.42 -3.16 4.60
C TYR A 61 -15.73 -1.75 5.14
N LEU A 62 -15.02 -0.75 4.62
CA LEU A 62 -15.04 0.62 5.12
C LEU A 62 -16.32 1.39 4.74
N HIS A 63 -16.89 1.12 3.56
CA HIS A 63 -17.99 1.93 3.00
C HIS A 63 -19.24 2.00 3.91
N ALA A 64 -19.44 1.01 4.78
CA ALA A 64 -20.61 0.95 5.66
C ALA A 64 -20.54 1.93 6.84
N GLU A 65 -19.34 2.40 7.22
CA GLU A 65 -19.13 3.22 8.42
C GLU A 65 -18.39 4.53 8.17
N CYS A 66 -17.56 4.61 7.13
CA CYS A 66 -16.87 5.84 6.73
C CYS A 66 -17.76 6.61 5.76
N THR A 67 -18.52 7.57 6.30
CA THR A 67 -19.52 8.35 5.56
C THR A 67 -19.12 9.82 5.53
N LEU A 68 -19.84 10.61 4.74
CA LEU A 68 -19.68 12.07 4.74
C LEU A 68 -19.95 12.68 6.13
N GLU A 69 -20.81 12.05 6.92
CA GLU A 69 -21.20 12.53 8.24
C GLU A 69 -20.17 12.15 9.31
N SER A 70 -19.67 10.90 9.28
CA SER A 70 -18.66 10.45 10.24
C SER A 70 -17.26 10.98 9.92
N CYS A 71 -16.92 11.10 8.64
CA CYS A 71 -15.59 11.47 8.16
C CYS A 71 -15.67 12.47 6.97
N PRO A 72 -16.12 13.72 7.22
CA PRO A 72 -16.28 14.75 6.19
C PRO A 72 -14.96 15.20 5.55
N GLU A 73 -13.84 14.93 6.21
CA GLU A 73 -12.49 15.27 5.79
C GLU A 73 -11.52 14.13 6.08
N MET A 74 -10.46 14.00 5.27
CA MET A 74 -9.35 13.07 5.52
C MET A 74 -8.43 13.61 6.64
N ILE A 75 -8.77 13.26 7.89
CA ILE A 75 -8.06 13.71 9.10
C ILE A 75 -7.48 12.52 9.86
N VAL A 76 -6.26 12.69 10.38
CA VAL A 76 -5.61 11.77 11.32
C VAL A 76 -4.95 12.58 12.43
N GLY A 77 -5.47 12.50 13.66
CA GLY A 77 -5.03 13.34 14.77
C GLY A 77 -5.20 14.82 14.41
N GLU A 78 -4.11 15.59 14.44
CA GLU A 78 -4.11 17.02 14.07
C GLU A 78 -3.89 17.26 12.57
N TRP A 79 -3.51 16.22 11.82
CA TRP A 79 -3.16 16.31 10.41
C TRP A 79 -4.39 16.28 9.52
N ARG A 80 -4.50 17.25 8.62
CA ARG A 80 -5.53 17.31 7.57
C ARG A 80 -4.87 17.11 6.21
N PHE A 81 -5.35 16.13 5.44
CA PHE A 81 -4.75 15.77 4.15
C PHE A 81 -5.60 16.27 2.96
N LEU A 82 -4.94 16.91 2.01
CA LEU A 82 -5.55 17.32 0.73
C LEU A 82 -5.43 16.19 -0.29
N CYS A 83 -6.50 15.98 -1.06
CA CYS A 83 -6.60 14.96 -2.10
C CYS A 83 -5.85 15.41 -3.36
N ALA A 84 -4.85 14.62 -3.77
CA ALA A 84 -4.06 14.86 -4.97
C ALA A 84 -4.76 14.42 -6.28
N GLY A 85 -5.88 13.69 -6.19
CA GLY A 85 -6.74 13.37 -7.33
C GLY A 85 -7.47 14.59 -7.91
N HIS A 86 -7.26 15.78 -7.33
CA HIS A 86 -7.81 17.04 -7.80
C HIS A 86 -6.69 18.02 -8.15
N ARG A 87 -6.95 18.87 -9.15
CA ARG A 87 -6.05 19.94 -9.59
C ARG A 87 -6.81 21.27 -9.57
N PRO A 88 -6.56 22.17 -8.59
CA PRO A 88 -5.62 22.04 -7.48
C PRO A 88 -6.06 21.01 -6.42
N PRO A 89 -5.13 20.48 -5.59
CA PRO A 89 -5.49 19.61 -4.47
C PRO A 89 -6.47 20.29 -3.51
N ARG A 90 -7.45 19.53 -3.02
CA ARG A 90 -8.53 20.04 -2.15
C ARG A 90 -8.95 19.02 -1.09
N GLN A 91 -9.73 19.46 -0.11
CA GLN A 91 -10.32 18.58 0.90
C GLN A 91 -11.33 17.61 0.27
N CYS A 92 -11.33 16.37 0.77
CA CYS A 92 -12.32 15.35 0.43
C CYS A 92 -12.77 14.63 1.70
N PRO A 93 -14.01 14.14 1.72
CA PRO A 93 -14.43 13.11 2.67
C PRO A 93 -13.45 11.94 2.66
N ALA A 94 -13.20 11.32 3.81
CA ALA A 94 -12.13 10.33 3.94
C ALA A 94 -12.35 9.11 3.02
N LEU A 95 -13.59 8.66 2.85
CA LEU A 95 -13.92 7.60 1.89
C LEU A 95 -13.59 8.02 0.45
N HIS A 96 -13.95 9.24 0.04
CA HIS A 96 -13.64 9.76 -1.29
C HIS A 96 -12.14 9.94 -1.49
N TYR A 97 -11.42 10.43 -0.47
CA TYR A 97 -9.96 10.52 -0.49
C TYR A 97 -9.33 9.16 -0.75
N THR A 98 -9.83 8.12 -0.08
CA THR A 98 -9.34 6.74 -0.20
C THR A 98 -9.56 6.22 -1.62
N VAL A 99 -10.78 6.38 -2.16
CA VAL A 99 -11.11 5.98 -3.53
C VAL A 99 -10.23 6.71 -4.55
N HIS A 100 -10.18 8.05 -4.50
CA HIS A 100 -9.36 8.84 -5.43
C HIS A 100 -7.87 8.47 -5.35
N THR A 101 -7.35 8.23 -4.14
CA THR A 101 -5.96 7.80 -3.94
C THR A 101 -5.70 6.46 -4.62
N LEU A 102 -6.64 5.52 -4.47
CA LEU A 102 -6.52 4.19 -5.04
C LEU A 102 -6.62 4.21 -6.57
N ASP A 103 -7.58 4.96 -7.12
CA ASP A 103 -7.73 5.15 -8.56
C ASP A 103 -6.46 5.77 -9.16
N CYS A 104 -5.97 6.88 -8.57
CA CYS A 104 -4.72 7.50 -9.02
C CYS A 104 -3.52 6.56 -8.92
N ALA A 105 -3.45 5.71 -7.88
CA ALA A 105 -2.37 4.74 -7.76
C ALA A 105 -2.44 3.66 -8.86
N ILE A 106 -3.62 3.11 -9.12
CA ILE A 106 -3.86 2.12 -10.17
C ILE A 106 -3.52 2.71 -11.55
N GLU A 107 -3.99 3.92 -11.85
CA GLU A 107 -3.68 4.63 -13.09
C GLU A 107 -2.17 4.86 -13.24
N THR A 108 -1.50 5.32 -12.18
CA THR A 108 -0.05 5.57 -12.19
C THR A 108 0.73 4.29 -12.43
N LEU A 109 0.35 3.18 -11.78
CA LEU A 109 1.01 1.88 -11.92
C LEU A 109 0.75 1.24 -13.29
N ALA A 110 -0.36 1.57 -13.96
CA ALA A 110 -0.69 1.09 -15.30
C ALA A 110 -0.09 1.96 -16.43
N ASP A 111 0.41 3.16 -16.13
CA ASP A 111 0.96 4.06 -17.13
C ASP A 111 2.33 3.57 -17.62
N VAL A 112 2.38 3.10 -18.87
CA VAL A 112 3.60 2.64 -19.56
C VAL A 112 4.65 3.74 -19.74
N ARG A 113 4.29 5.02 -19.63
CA ARG A 113 5.27 6.12 -19.61
C ARG A 113 5.95 6.22 -18.26
N GLN A 114 5.21 5.93 -17.19
CA GLN A 114 5.72 5.93 -15.82
C GLN A 114 6.44 4.62 -15.51
N PHE A 115 6.00 3.48 -16.04
CA PHE A 115 6.59 2.15 -15.83
C PHE A 115 6.82 1.46 -17.19
N PRO A 116 7.85 1.88 -17.97
CA PRO A 116 8.07 1.39 -19.34
C PRO A 116 8.62 -0.04 -19.41
N HIS A 117 9.28 -0.50 -18.36
CA HIS A 117 9.85 -1.84 -18.27
C HIS A 117 9.35 -2.50 -16.99
N LEU A 118 8.94 -3.77 -17.07
CA LEU A 118 8.46 -4.53 -15.92
C LEU A 118 9.55 -5.42 -15.30
N ILE A 119 10.75 -5.40 -15.88
CA ILE A 119 11.94 -6.15 -15.43
C ILE A 119 12.94 -5.20 -14.74
N GLU A 120 12.84 -3.90 -15.01
CA GLU A 120 13.67 -2.87 -14.40
C GLU A 120 12.85 -1.60 -14.18
N ILE A 121 12.77 -1.13 -12.94
CA ILE A 121 12.00 0.08 -12.61
C ILE A 121 12.97 1.26 -12.46
N PRO A 122 12.87 2.31 -13.29
CA PRO A 122 13.81 3.42 -13.25
C PRO A 122 13.53 4.34 -12.06
N GLU A 123 14.54 5.10 -11.63
CA GLU A 123 14.49 5.96 -10.42
C GLU A 123 13.30 6.96 -10.39
N PRO A 124 12.88 7.61 -11.50
CA PRO A 124 11.66 8.44 -11.50
C PRO A 124 10.40 7.66 -11.13
N SER A 125 10.34 6.39 -11.49
CA SER A 125 9.23 5.48 -11.19
C SER A 125 9.25 5.04 -9.73
N VAL A 126 10.44 4.86 -9.14
CA VAL A 126 10.60 4.64 -7.70
C VAL A 126 10.04 5.80 -6.88
N ARG A 127 10.25 7.05 -7.32
CA ARG A 127 9.63 8.22 -6.64
C ARG A 127 8.11 8.15 -6.62
N ALA A 128 7.48 7.72 -7.72
CA ALA A 128 6.03 7.53 -7.76
C ALA A 128 5.57 6.43 -6.79
N LEU A 129 6.33 5.35 -6.63
CA LEU A 129 6.05 4.31 -5.62
C LEU A 129 6.10 4.87 -4.20
N ARG A 130 7.09 5.70 -3.87
CA ARG A 130 7.18 6.41 -2.58
C ARG A 130 5.99 7.34 -2.34
N ASP A 131 5.55 8.07 -3.36
CA ASP A 131 4.37 8.93 -3.29
C ASP A 131 3.08 8.15 -3.05
N ILE A 132 2.93 6.99 -3.70
CA ILE A 132 1.80 6.07 -3.46
C ILE A 132 1.85 5.55 -2.01
N ALA A 133 3.02 5.05 -1.56
CA ALA A 133 3.19 4.53 -0.21
C ALA A 133 2.83 5.56 0.88
N ARG A 134 3.27 6.82 0.74
CA ARG A 134 2.88 7.92 1.65
C ARG A 134 1.37 8.14 1.73
N ARG A 135 0.65 7.95 0.62
CA ARG A 135 -0.81 8.12 0.60
C ARG A 135 -1.54 6.90 1.18
N PHE A 136 -1.01 5.69 0.97
CA PHE A 136 -1.52 4.48 1.61
C PHE A 136 -1.34 4.52 3.12
N ASP A 137 -0.20 5.01 3.61
CA ASP A 137 0.03 5.22 5.04
C ASP A 137 -1.07 6.09 5.69
N ARG A 138 -1.49 7.18 5.02
CA ARG A 138 -2.59 8.03 5.50
C ARG A 138 -3.92 7.29 5.56
N ILE A 139 -4.22 6.44 4.57
CA ILE A 139 -5.44 5.61 4.54
C ILE A 139 -5.45 4.67 5.73
N PHE A 140 -4.37 3.91 5.94
CA PHE A 140 -4.27 3.00 7.07
C PHE A 140 -4.33 3.73 8.41
N ALA A 141 -3.66 4.88 8.51
CA ALA A 141 -3.65 5.67 9.72
C ALA A 141 -5.05 6.19 10.08
N HIS A 142 -5.78 6.72 9.10
CA HIS A 142 -7.17 7.15 9.27
C HIS A 142 -8.08 6.01 9.72
N CYS A 143 -7.95 4.84 9.08
CA CYS A 143 -8.80 3.71 9.39
C CYS A 143 -8.48 3.13 10.77
N TYR A 144 -7.21 3.09 11.15
CA TYR A 144 -6.84 2.69 12.50
C TYR A 144 -7.35 3.68 13.57
N SER A 145 -7.31 4.99 13.33
CA SER A 145 -7.78 5.98 14.32
C SER A 145 -9.30 6.05 14.44
N ASN A 146 -10.03 6.01 13.31
CA ASN A 146 -11.47 6.30 13.27
C ASN A 146 -12.35 5.05 13.10
N HIS A 147 -11.79 3.97 12.54
CA HIS A 147 -12.51 2.76 12.12
C HIS A 147 -11.82 1.50 12.65
N ARG A 148 -11.51 1.52 13.96
CA ARG A 148 -10.62 0.54 14.60
C ARG A 148 -11.05 -0.92 14.39
N GLN A 149 -12.33 -1.21 14.63
CA GLN A 149 -12.83 -2.57 14.56
C GLN A 149 -12.72 -3.14 13.15
N THR A 150 -13.07 -2.34 12.14
CA THR A 150 -12.95 -2.70 10.73
C THR A 150 -11.51 -2.88 10.30
N PHE A 151 -10.62 -1.95 10.69
CA PHE A 151 -9.19 -2.09 10.45
C PHE A 151 -8.66 -3.42 11.04
N GLN A 152 -8.99 -3.73 12.30
CA GLN A 152 -8.54 -4.96 12.95
C GLN A 152 -9.13 -6.21 12.29
N SER A 153 -10.41 -6.19 11.93
CA SER A 153 -11.08 -7.31 11.24
C SER A 153 -10.39 -7.62 9.90
N PHE A 154 -10.13 -6.59 9.10
CA PHE A 154 -9.42 -6.71 7.83
C PHE A 154 -7.97 -7.19 8.04
N GLU A 155 -7.26 -6.57 8.98
CA GLU A 155 -5.85 -6.89 9.25
C GLU A 155 -5.65 -8.30 9.78
N ASN A 156 -6.57 -8.81 10.60
CA ASN A 156 -6.53 -10.19 11.09
C ASN A 156 -6.73 -11.23 9.99
N HIS A 157 -7.31 -10.85 8.85
CA HIS A 157 -7.52 -11.75 7.71
C HIS A 157 -6.40 -11.63 6.68
N TYR A 158 -6.03 -10.41 6.29
CA TYR A 158 -5.14 -10.16 5.15
C TYR A 158 -3.70 -9.82 5.54
N HIS A 159 -3.45 -9.36 6.78
CA HIS A 159 -2.15 -8.87 7.25
C HIS A 159 -1.53 -7.79 6.34
N THR A 160 -2.39 -7.04 5.63
CA THR A 160 -1.97 -6.06 4.62
C THR A 160 -1.18 -4.93 5.23
N TYR A 161 -1.61 -4.38 6.38
CA TYR A 161 -0.90 -3.28 7.02
C TYR A 161 0.43 -3.75 7.62
N ALA A 162 0.47 -4.92 8.26
CA ALA A 162 1.72 -5.51 8.73
C ALA A 162 2.75 -5.60 7.59
N ARG A 163 2.32 -6.15 6.45
CA ARG A 163 3.15 -6.30 5.27
C ARG A 163 3.56 -4.96 4.68
N PHE A 164 2.63 -4.03 4.54
CA PHE A 164 2.90 -2.67 4.07
C PHE A 164 3.91 -1.95 4.98
N SER A 165 3.70 -1.98 6.29
CA SER A 165 4.57 -1.31 7.29
C SER A 165 5.99 -1.86 7.23
N LEU A 166 6.14 -3.19 7.16
CA LEU A 166 7.45 -3.79 7.06
C LEU A 166 8.10 -3.52 5.70
N LEU A 167 7.33 -3.50 4.61
CA LEU A 167 7.82 -3.17 3.26
C LEU A 167 8.38 -1.74 3.20
N ILE A 168 7.66 -0.74 3.72
CA ILE A 168 8.11 0.66 3.65
C ILE A 168 9.38 0.90 4.48
N GLN A 169 9.55 0.16 5.59
CA GLN A 169 10.73 0.22 6.44
C GLN A 169 11.91 -0.52 5.79
N HIS A 170 11.70 -1.75 5.34
CA HIS A 170 12.74 -2.60 4.77
C HIS A 170 13.37 -1.98 3.52
N TYR A 171 12.57 -1.32 2.68
CA TYR A 171 13.03 -0.70 1.43
C TYR A 171 13.13 0.84 1.49
N ASN A 172 13.04 1.44 2.68
CA ASN A 172 13.13 2.90 2.88
C ASN A 172 12.25 3.71 1.91
N LEU A 173 10.98 3.32 1.77
CA LEU A 173 10.04 3.96 0.85
C LEU A 173 9.46 5.27 1.42
N VAL A 174 9.39 5.36 2.74
CA VAL A 174 8.89 6.52 3.46
C VAL A 174 9.84 6.80 4.61
N ASP A 175 10.30 8.03 4.73
CA ASP A 175 11.15 8.45 5.86
C ASP A 175 10.38 8.27 7.18
N GLU A 176 11.03 7.79 8.23
CA GLU A 176 10.38 7.51 9.52
C GLU A 176 9.62 8.71 10.08
N GLY A 177 10.15 9.93 9.91
CA GLY A 177 9.50 11.17 10.34
C GLY A 177 8.27 11.57 9.51
N SER A 178 8.06 10.94 8.35
CA SER A 178 6.91 11.17 7.46
C SER A 178 5.79 10.14 7.63
N ILE A 179 6.00 9.11 8.46
CA ILE A 179 4.96 8.11 8.77
C ILE A 179 3.89 8.78 9.63
N THR A 180 2.64 8.70 9.21
CA THR A 180 1.50 9.38 9.84
C THR A 180 1.25 8.85 11.26
N MET A 181 1.47 7.55 11.50
CA MET A 181 1.43 6.96 12.83
C MET A 181 2.62 6.04 13.13
N PRO A 182 3.74 6.62 13.61
CA PRO A 182 4.96 5.86 13.91
C PRO A 182 4.78 4.83 15.03
N GLU A 183 3.85 5.05 15.96
CA GLU A 183 3.55 4.06 17.00
C GLU A 183 2.90 2.80 16.43
N LEU A 184 2.01 2.97 15.45
CA LEU A 184 1.38 1.85 14.79
C LEU A 184 2.43 1.07 14.01
N ALA A 185 3.25 1.75 13.21
CA ALA A 185 4.32 1.11 12.45
C ALA A 185 5.27 0.31 13.37
N ARG A 186 5.68 0.88 14.51
CA ARG A 186 6.54 0.21 15.51
C ARG A 186 5.93 -1.07 16.10
N ARG A 187 4.60 -1.12 16.27
CA ARG A 187 3.92 -2.34 16.76
C ARG A 187 4.05 -3.51 15.78
N TYR A 188 4.11 -3.20 14.49
CA TYR A 188 4.22 -4.19 13.41
C TYR A 188 5.67 -4.44 12.97
N SER A 189 6.64 -3.63 13.43
CA SER A 189 8.08 -3.86 13.23
C SER A 189 8.68 -4.92 14.16
N MET A 190 8.01 -5.25 15.27
CA MET A 190 8.50 -6.14 16.34
C MET A 190 7.76 -7.48 16.42
N ALA A 191 6.86 -7.76 15.48
CA ALA A 191 6.09 -9.00 15.38
C ALA A 191 6.60 -9.82 14.17
#